data_AF-A0AAV2BGB8-F1
#
_entry.id   AF-A0AAV2BGB8-F1
#
_cell.length_a   1.000
_cell.length_b   1.000
_cell.length_c   1.000
_cell.angle_alpha   90.00
_cell.angle_beta   90.00
_cell.angle_gamma   90.00
#
_symmetry.space_group_name_H-M   'P 1'
#
loop_
_entity.id
_entity.type
_entity.pdbx_description
1 polymer ?
#
loop_
_entity_poly.entity_id
_entity_poly.type
_entity_poly.pdbx_seq_one_letter_code
_entity_poly.pdbx_strand_id
1 'polypeptide(L)'
;MVTRIPAAPNPSHPQVAVMATSGVHLRLVATAILCFLLAIFVQINAYGTFPTREVISKWAELFQERLLVDLDKFTGIKNLEKTYDDLRKAKLHKIDGHALVEKMSNNITQDLKKKLEALERLVTEAEKKVIGYKCDPNIKKSDVNFVKLKDFEDNDRRLVYSEKYKKGVNFSYSGVHIPVEIWEKSPKILNGLKWTSQLDEFFIENMKNDSDLMWQYFGSESGFMRSYPASQWIILPRKPNFPDLYDVRLQNWYVHASTSPKDMLILMDSSGSMHGQTMEIMKIAVKTLLTTLGENDFVNIISFNSTAKWISCFDTLVQANRRNKQILSKAIDDIEDGNMAKLSVGLEFAFKAFAQFRENRSESYAGSECNQVIMLFSDGGTEEAWEVLEKYNPDKTVRVFAYAIGPHPVPYATLKEIACSNRGNFTSIQAMGAVRTKIQDYVELLGRPLVLSNARNFEWTNFYLDPMGLGMMATVTLPVYNRTETANQTMVGVMKIDVSLQKMLDYEPSYEMGPASYSFGINPNGYVVFHPDLKTDFEFIDDPPHLDFLDVEIENPAKVDLRKAMIDSETSKRALTSLIKMPDGKHIVRHHMEYYYTPLESTSFS
;
A
#
# COMPACT_ATOMS: atom_id res chain seq x y z
N MET A 1 -10.21 39.72 48.69
CA MET A 1 -10.15 39.39 50.12
C MET A 1 -9.05 40.22 50.75
N VAL A 2 -9.47 41.35 51.33
CA VAL A 2 -8.68 42.26 52.16
C VAL A 2 -9.01 41.85 53.59
N THR A 3 -8.02 41.63 54.45
CA THR A 3 -8.24 41.55 55.90
C THR A 3 -7.28 42.46 56.62
N ARG A 4 -7.90 43.47 57.24
CA ARG A 4 -7.35 44.53 58.06
C ARG A 4 -6.94 44.03 59.46
N ILE A 5 -6.04 44.83 60.02
CA ILE A 5 -5.56 44.94 61.41
C ILE A 5 -6.70 45.04 62.44
N PRO A 6 -6.45 44.65 63.71
CA PRO A 6 -6.66 45.57 64.83
C PRO A 6 -5.44 45.57 65.78
N ALA A 7 -4.80 46.71 66.06
CA ALA A 7 -5.11 47.71 67.07
C ALA A 7 -4.77 47.25 68.50
N ALA A 8 -3.67 47.80 69.04
CA ALA A 8 -3.26 47.69 70.43
C ALA A 8 -3.94 48.78 71.30
N PRO A 9 -4.08 48.56 72.63
CA PRO A 9 -4.43 49.62 73.57
C PRO A 9 -3.19 50.20 74.31
N ASN A 10 -3.25 51.50 74.55
CA ASN A 10 -2.40 52.34 75.42
C ASN A 10 -3.14 52.57 76.77
N PRO A 11 -2.67 53.37 77.75
CA PRO A 11 -1.32 53.71 78.27
C PRO A 11 -1.28 53.81 79.83
N SER A 12 -0.11 54.09 80.44
CA SER A 12 0.08 55.00 81.61
C SER A 12 1.49 54.82 82.23
N HIS A 13 2.45 55.73 81.96
CA HIS A 13 2.94 56.84 82.82
C HIS A 13 4.00 56.44 83.89
N PRO A 14 4.88 57.35 84.38
CA PRO A 14 5.45 58.55 83.73
C PRO A 14 6.96 58.83 84.05
N GLN A 15 7.52 59.81 83.32
CA GLN A 15 8.50 60.86 83.75
C GLN A 15 9.94 60.45 84.14
N VAL A 16 11.02 61.18 83.82
CA VAL A 16 11.24 62.64 83.83
C VAL A 16 12.28 63.06 82.77
N ALA A 17 12.17 64.33 82.34
CA ALA A 17 13.06 65.19 81.54
C ALA A 17 14.58 65.09 81.89
N VAL A 18 15.54 65.52 81.05
CA VAL A 18 15.82 66.95 80.74
C VAL A 18 16.75 67.07 79.51
N MET A 19 16.52 68.17 78.78
CA MET A 19 17.20 68.73 77.61
C MET A 19 18.74 68.86 77.72
N ALA A 20 19.44 68.80 76.59
CA ALA A 20 20.33 69.89 76.15
C ALA A 20 20.85 69.69 74.72
N THR A 21 21.03 70.82 74.06
CA THR A 21 21.38 71.09 72.66
C THR A 21 22.83 70.80 72.29
N SER A 22 23.05 70.39 71.03
CA SER A 22 24.20 70.63 70.14
C SER A 22 24.63 69.35 69.41
N GLY A 23 24.71 69.38 68.07
CA GLY A 23 25.22 68.23 67.29
C GLY A 23 24.49 67.88 65.98
N VAL A 24 23.66 68.78 65.43
CA VAL A 24 22.90 68.52 64.20
C VAL A 24 23.81 68.22 62.99
N HIS A 25 25.02 68.81 62.94
CA HIS A 25 26.00 68.53 61.87
C HIS A 25 26.65 67.13 61.96
N LEU A 26 26.86 66.60 63.16
CA LEU A 26 27.43 65.26 63.34
C LEU A 26 26.42 64.16 62.97
N ARG A 27 25.13 64.42 63.21
CA ARG A 27 24.04 63.51 62.83
C ARG A 27 23.86 63.41 61.32
N LEU A 28 24.03 64.52 60.58
CA LEU A 28 23.91 64.52 59.12
C LEU A 28 25.04 63.76 58.43
N VAL A 29 26.27 63.88 58.95
CA VAL A 29 27.43 63.10 58.48
C VAL A 29 27.26 61.62 58.84
N ALA A 30 26.81 61.31 60.06
CA ALA A 30 26.53 59.93 60.45
C ALA A 30 25.41 59.29 59.61
N THR A 31 24.35 60.03 59.27
CA THR A 31 23.29 59.52 58.37
C THR A 31 23.77 59.37 56.93
N ALA A 32 24.65 60.26 56.44
CA ALA A 32 25.23 60.12 55.11
C ALA A 32 26.16 58.91 55.03
N ILE A 33 26.98 58.66 56.07
CA ILE A 33 27.84 57.48 56.17
C ILE A 33 26.99 56.21 56.30
N LEU A 34 25.90 56.24 57.08
CA LEU A 34 24.99 55.10 57.21
C LEU A 34 24.28 54.80 55.89
N CYS A 35 23.84 55.82 55.14
CA CYS A 35 23.26 55.67 53.82
C CYS A 35 24.30 55.19 52.79
N PHE A 36 25.55 55.63 52.88
CA PHE A 36 26.64 55.14 52.01
C PHE A 36 27.00 53.68 52.33
N LEU A 37 27.04 53.31 53.61
CA LEU A 37 27.21 51.92 54.05
C LEU A 37 26.03 51.02 53.66
N LEU A 38 24.79 51.53 53.73
CA LEU A 38 23.60 50.85 53.24
C LEU A 38 23.60 50.73 51.71
N ALA A 39 24.07 51.74 50.98
CA ALA A 39 24.21 51.67 49.52
C ALA A 39 25.29 50.66 49.10
N ILE A 40 26.41 50.57 49.84
CA ILE A 40 27.43 49.53 49.67
C ILE A 40 26.85 48.14 49.99
N PHE A 41 26.09 48.00 51.09
CA PHE A 41 25.44 46.73 51.44
C PHE A 41 24.38 46.29 50.42
N VAL A 42 23.64 47.23 49.82
CA VAL A 42 22.65 46.96 48.76
C VAL A 42 23.34 46.66 47.43
N GLN A 43 24.49 47.27 47.12
CA GLN A 43 25.30 46.89 45.95
C GLN A 43 25.95 45.51 46.10
N ILE A 44 26.34 45.09 47.31
CA ILE A 44 26.94 43.76 47.54
C ILE A 44 25.90 42.63 47.35
N ASN A 45 24.61 42.88 47.60
CA ASN A 45 23.56 41.87 47.45
C ASN A 45 22.77 41.94 46.13
N ALA A 46 23.09 42.89 45.23
CA ALA A 46 22.43 43.06 43.93
C ALA A 46 23.26 42.57 42.73
N TYR A 47 24.46 42.02 42.97
CA TYR A 47 25.21 41.24 41.99
C TYR A 47 25.26 39.78 42.42
N GLY A 48 24.11 39.10 42.37
CA GLY A 48 24.12 37.65 42.22
C GLY A 48 24.74 37.34 40.85
N THR A 49 26.07 37.28 40.78
CA THR A 49 26.75 36.83 39.57
C THR A 49 26.18 35.47 39.22
N PHE A 50 25.86 35.26 37.94
CA PHE A 50 25.37 33.97 37.48
C PHE A 50 26.35 32.88 37.97
N PRO A 51 25.86 31.80 38.62
CA PRO A 51 26.74 30.82 39.25
C PRO A 51 27.80 30.32 38.27
N THR A 52 29.02 30.15 38.75
CA THR A 52 30.09 29.61 37.92
C THR A 52 29.76 28.19 37.49
N ARG A 53 30.31 27.74 36.35
CA ARG A 53 30.10 26.39 35.81
C ARG A 53 30.36 25.29 36.86
N GLU A 54 31.35 25.49 37.73
CA GLU A 54 31.70 24.55 38.80
C GLU A 54 30.58 24.42 39.85
N VAL A 55 29.98 25.54 40.25
CA VAL A 55 28.87 25.55 41.21
C VAL A 55 27.64 24.86 40.62
N ILE A 56 27.36 25.09 39.34
CA ILE A 56 26.25 24.42 38.63
C ILE A 56 26.50 22.92 38.49
N SER A 57 27.72 22.51 38.11
CA SER A 57 28.08 21.09 37.98
C SER A 57 27.91 20.36 39.31
N LYS A 58 28.46 20.94 40.38
CA LYS A 58 28.37 20.35 41.72
C LYS A 58 26.93 20.26 42.23
N TRP A 59 26.11 21.28 41.95
CA TRP A 59 24.69 21.24 42.29
C TRP A 59 23.94 20.15 41.50
N ALA A 60 24.21 20.03 40.20
CA ALA A 60 23.61 19.02 39.34
C ALA A 60 24.00 17.59 39.76
N GLU A 61 25.27 17.36 40.11
CA GLU A 61 25.77 16.09 40.65
C GLU A 61 25.06 15.72 41.95
N LEU A 62 24.99 16.64 42.92
CA LEU A 62 24.30 16.41 44.19
C LEU A 62 22.80 16.13 43.98
N PHE A 63 22.17 16.82 43.03
CA PHE A 63 20.76 16.57 42.68
C PHE A 63 20.58 15.19 42.03
N GLN A 64 21.44 14.83 41.09
CA GLN A 64 21.42 13.52 40.42
C GLN A 64 21.61 12.38 41.42
N GLU A 65 22.59 12.49 42.32
CA GLU A 65 22.84 11.48 43.35
C GLU A 65 21.62 11.28 44.25
N ARG A 66 21.03 12.38 44.73
CA ARG A 66 19.83 12.31 45.57
C ARG A 66 18.66 11.68 44.83
N LEU A 67 18.45 12.07 43.57
CA LEU A 67 17.36 11.54 42.75
C LEU A 67 17.52 10.02 42.54
N LEU A 68 18.73 9.54 42.26
CA LEU A 68 19.02 8.11 42.08
C LEU A 68 18.80 7.31 43.36
N VAL A 69 19.19 7.84 44.52
CA VAL A 69 18.96 7.20 45.83
C VAL A 69 17.47 7.10 46.14
N ASP A 70 16.72 8.18 45.93
CA ASP A 70 15.28 8.20 46.15
C ASP A 70 14.57 7.25 45.17
N LEU A 71 14.93 7.25 43.89
CA LEU A 71 14.39 6.33 42.88
C LEU A 71 14.61 4.87 43.25
N ASP A 72 15.82 4.48 43.66
CA ASP A 72 16.13 3.11 44.08
C ASP A 72 15.34 2.74 45.35
N LYS A 73 15.18 3.66 46.30
CA LYS A 73 14.40 3.43 47.52
C LYS A 73 12.92 3.20 47.22
N PHE A 74 12.34 3.91 46.24
CA PHE A 74 10.92 3.76 45.86
C PHE A 74 10.69 2.58 44.91
N THR A 75 11.56 2.38 43.93
CA THR A 75 11.39 1.34 42.90
C THR A 75 11.96 -0.01 43.32
N GLY A 76 12.93 -0.04 44.24
CA GLY A 76 13.61 -1.24 44.69
C GLY A 76 14.50 -1.89 43.63
N ILE A 77 15.00 -1.13 42.65
CA ILE A 77 15.69 -1.69 41.47
C ILE A 77 16.90 -2.56 41.86
N LYS A 78 17.71 -2.16 42.85
CA LYS A 78 18.85 -2.97 43.31
C LYS A 78 18.44 -4.25 44.03
N ASN A 79 17.26 -4.26 44.66
CA ASN A 79 16.74 -5.48 45.28
C ASN A 79 16.27 -6.47 44.20
N LEU A 80 15.67 -5.94 43.13
CA LEU A 80 15.27 -6.73 41.97
C LEU A 80 16.51 -7.34 41.28
N GLU A 81 17.54 -6.55 41.01
CA GLU A 81 18.82 -7.03 40.44
C GLU A 81 19.41 -8.19 41.25
N LYS A 82 19.54 -8.02 42.57
CA LYS A 82 20.01 -9.09 43.46
C LYS A 82 19.15 -10.35 43.40
N THR A 83 17.83 -10.19 43.31
CA THR A 83 16.90 -11.33 43.21
C THR A 83 17.09 -12.08 41.89
N TYR A 84 17.34 -11.37 40.79
CA TYR A 84 17.65 -11.97 39.49
C TYR A 84 19.04 -12.63 39.46
N ASP A 85 20.03 -12.03 40.12
CA ASP A 85 21.38 -12.61 40.25
C ASP A 85 21.38 -13.90 41.08
N ASP A 86 20.49 -14.00 42.07
CA ASP A 86 20.31 -15.18 42.93
C ASP A 86 19.45 -16.30 42.29
N LEU A 87 19.10 -16.20 41.00
CA LEU A 87 18.34 -17.21 40.26
C LEU A 87 19.15 -18.50 40.00
N ARG A 88 19.49 -19.23 41.06
CA ARG A 88 20.16 -20.54 41.05
C ARG A 88 19.39 -21.63 40.29
N LYS A 89 18.15 -21.37 39.89
CA LYS A 89 17.27 -22.29 39.14
C LYS A 89 17.03 -21.86 37.68
N ALA A 90 17.45 -20.66 37.27
CA ALA A 90 17.31 -20.21 35.89
C ALA A 90 18.51 -20.66 35.06
N LYS A 91 18.25 -21.08 33.82
CA LYS A 91 19.30 -21.35 32.83
C LYS A 91 19.28 -20.23 31.81
N LEU A 92 20.40 -19.54 31.66
CA LEU A 92 20.58 -18.54 30.62
C LEU A 92 20.83 -19.27 29.30
N HIS A 93 19.94 -19.05 28.33
CA HIS A 93 20.09 -19.54 26.97
C HIS A 93 20.47 -18.37 26.08
N LYS A 94 21.62 -18.45 25.41
CA LYS A 94 22.01 -17.46 24.41
C LYS A 94 21.17 -17.70 23.16
N ILE A 95 20.52 -16.64 22.69
CA ILE A 95 19.72 -16.64 21.49
C ILE A 95 20.60 -16.26 20.31
N ASP A 96 20.53 -17.04 19.24
CA ASP A 96 21.21 -16.76 17.97
C ASP A 96 20.21 -16.17 16.98
N GLY A 97 20.40 -14.90 16.62
CA GLY A 97 19.51 -14.18 15.70
C GLY A 97 19.45 -14.82 14.30
N HIS A 98 20.56 -15.41 13.82
CA HIS A 98 20.57 -16.09 12.52
C HIS A 98 19.68 -17.34 12.56
N ALA A 99 19.84 -18.16 13.59
CA ALA A 99 19.05 -19.38 13.77
C ALA A 99 17.55 -19.07 13.96
N LEU A 100 17.21 -17.94 14.60
CA LEU A 100 15.81 -17.50 14.72
C LEU A 100 15.20 -17.12 13.38
N VAL A 101 15.90 -16.28 12.60
CA VAL A 101 15.41 -15.82 11.30
C VAL A 101 15.33 -16.99 10.31
N GLU A 102 16.30 -17.90 10.32
CA GLU A 102 16.28 -19.12 9.50
C GLU A 102 15.12 -20.05 9.90
N LYS A 103 14.87 -20.23 11.20
CA LYS A 103 13.72 -21.02 11.68
C LYS A 103 12.39 -20.39 11.28
N MET A 104 12.27 -19.07 11.40
CA MET A 104 11.07 -18.32 11.01
C MET A 104 10.85 -18.42 9.49
N SER A 105 11.89 -18.16 8.70
CA SER A 105 11.86 -18.28 7.23
C SER A 105 11.43 -19.67 6.79
N ASN A 106 12.00 -20.73 7.37
CA ASN A 106 11.64 -22.11 7.06
C ASN A 106 10.17 -22.43 7.39
N ASN A 107 9.66 -21.98 8.55
CA ASN A 107 8.27 -22.22 8.93
C ASN A 107 7.28 -21.50 7.99
N ILE A 108 7.56 -20.23 7.68
CA ILE A 108 6.75 -19.44 6.75
C ILE A 108 6.80 -20.09 5.36
N THR A 109 7.99 -20.42 4.86
CA THR A 109 8.19 -21.06 3.56
C THR A 109 7.40 -22.36 3.45
N GLN A 110 7.43 -23.22 4.47
CA GLN A 110 6.66 -24.46 4.48
C GLN A 110 5.15 -24.23 4.43
N ASP A 111 4.65 -23.21 5.14
CA ASP A 111 3.24 -22.84 5.11
C ASP A 111 2.81 -22.28 3.75
N LEU A 112 3.62 -21.38 3.18
CA LEU A 112 3.35 -20.79 1.88
C LEU A 112 3.43 -21.83 0.77
N LYS A 113 4.37 -22.78 0.84
CA LYS A 113 4.48 -23.88 -0.13
C LYS A 113 3.20 -24.72 -0.21
N LYS A 114 2.56 -25.03 0.93
CA LYS A 114 1.26 -25.73 0.93
C LYS A 114 0.17 -24.94 0.19
N LYS A 115 0.20 -23.61 0.31
CA LYS A 115 -0.74 -22.71 -0.39
C LYS A 115 -0.46 -22.64 -1.89
N LEU A 116 0.81 -22.64 -2.29
CA LEU A 116 1.21 -22.76 -3.70
C LEU A 116 0.71 -24.07 -4.32
N GLU A 117 0.92 -25.19 -3.63
CA GLU A 117 0.47 -26.52 -4.08
C GLU A 117 -1.06 -26.60 -4.19
N ALA A 118 -1.78 -26.04 -3.21
CA ALA A 118 -3.24 -25.96 -3.25
C ALA A 118 -3.76 -25.14 -4.44
N LEU A 119 -3.10 -24.02 -4.76
CA LEU A 119 -3.43 -23.17 -5.89
C LEU A 119 -3.13 -23.86 -7.24
N GLU A 120 -1.97 -24.51 -7.36
CA GLU A 120 -1.61 -25.24 -8.58
C GLU A 120 -2.60 -26.38 -8.89
N ARG A 121 -3.05 -27.07 -7.84
CA ARG A 121 -4.09 -28.08 -7.92
C ARG A 121 -5.41 -27.49 -8.46
N LEU A 122 -5.86 -26.36 -7.91
CA LEU A 122 -7.09 -25.70 -8.37
C LEU A 122 -7.02 -25.30 -9.84
N VAL A 123 -5.90 -24.70 -10.27
CA VAL A 123 -5.72 -24.30 -11.68
C VAL A 123 -5.72 -25.52 -12.59
N THR A 124 -4.97 -26.57 -12.23
CA THR A 124 -4.88 -27.78 -13.05
C THR A 124 -6.25 -28.46 -13.20
N GLU A 125 -7.04 -28.53 -12.12
CA GLU A 125 -8.39 -29.09 -12.19
C GLU A 125 -9.35 -28.17 -12.94
N ALA A 126 -9.26 -26.85 -12.77
CA ALA A 126 -10.07 -25.91 -13.54
C ALA A 126 -9.83 -26.03 -15.04
N GLU A 127 -8.58 -26.12 -15.49
CA GLU A 127 -8.25 -26.33 -16.90
C GLU A 127 -8.86 -27.65 -17.44
N LYS A 128 -8.78 -28.74 -16.68
CA LYS A 128 -9.41 -30.03 -17.05
C LYS A 128 -10.93 -29.91 -17.17
N LYS A 129 -11.58 -29.22 -16.23
CA LYS A 129 -13.04 -29.02 -16.25
C LYS A 129 -13.47 -28.17 -17.43
N VAL A 130 -12.70 -27.15 -17.80
CA VAL A 130 -12.96 -26.32 -18.98
C VAL A 130 -12.84 -27.15 -20.27
N ILE A 131 -11.81 -27.99 -20.40
CA ILE A 131 -11.63 -28.87 -21.58
C ILE A 131 -12.82 -29.83 -21.73
N GLY A 132 -13.31 -30.40 -20.62
CA GLY A 132 -14.44 -31.33 -20.63
C GLY A 132 -15.82 -30.68 -20.80
N TYR A 133 -15.92 -29.35 -20.72
CA TYR A 133 -17.20 -28.66 -20.71
C TYR A 133 -17.62 -28.21 -22.12
N LYS A 134 -18.82 -28.61 -22.54
CA LYS A 134 -19.43 -28.16 -23.80
C LYS A 134 -20.39 -27.00 -23.53
N CYS A 135 -20.10 -25.83 -24.09
CA CYS A 135 -20.95 -24.65 -23.96
C CYS A 135 -22.34 -24.89 -24.56
N ASP A 136 -23.37 -24.59 -23.76
CA ASP A 136 -24.77 -24.64 -24.18
C ASP A 136 -25.28 -23.20 -24.45
N PRO A 137 -25.52 -22.81 -25.72
CA PRO A 137 -26.01 -21.48 -26.04
C PRO A 137 -27.44 -21.22 -25.56
N ASN A 138 -28.24 -22.26 -25.28
CA ASN A 138 -29.64 -22.16 -24.88
C ASN A 138 -29.87 -22.38 -23.38
N ILE A 139 -28.79 -22.35 -22.59
CA ILE A 139 -28.83 -22.54 -21.15
C ILE A 139 -29.77 -21.53 -20.47
N LYS A 140 -30.62 -22.03 -19.57
CA LYS A 140 -31.54 -21.20 -18.79
C LYS A 140 -31.05 -21.09 -17.35
N LYS A 141 -31.50 -20.03 -16.67
CA LYS A 141 -31.20 -19.82 -15.24
C LYS A 141 -31.68 -20.98 -14.36
N SER A 142 -32.73 -21.70 -14.75
CA SER A 142 -33.22 -22.91 -14.07
C SER A 142 -32.21 -24.06 -14.06
N ASP A 143 -31.30 -24.08 -15.02
CA ASP A 143 -30.38 -25.19 -15.26
C ASP A 143 -29.08 -25.04 -14.45
N VAL A 144 -28.92 -23.92 -13.74
CA VAL A 144 -27.72 -23.54 -13.00
C VAL A 144 -28.11 -23.12 -11.59
N ASN A 145 -27.69 -23.93 -10.60
CA ASN A 145 -27.85 -23.57 -9.19
C ASN A 145 -26.58 -22.84 -8.70
N PHE A 146 -26.74 -21.62 -8.19
CA PHE A 146 -25.66 -20.86 -7.58
C PHE A 146 -26.23 -19.90 -6.52
N VAL A 147 -25.42 -19.61 -5.51
CA VAL A 147 -25.78 -18.68 -4.43
C VAL A 147 -25.01 -17.39 -4.61
N LYS A 148 -25.70 -16.25 -4.67
CA LYS A 148 -25.03 -14.95 -4.74
C LYS A 148 -24.60 -14.50 -3.35
N LEU A 149 -23.36 -14.04 -3.22
CA LEU A 149 -22.83 -13.51 -1.95
C LEU A 149 -23.62 -12.27 -1.48
N LYS A 150 -24.23 -11.54 -2.42
CA LYS A 150 -25.05 -10.35 -2.16
C LYS A 150 -26.47 -10.68 -1.66
N ASP A 151 -26.91 -11.93 -1.79
CA ASP A 151 -28.25 -12.36 -1.37
C ASP A 151 -28.30 -12.78 0.11
N PHE A 152 -27.17 -12.76 0.82
CA PHE A 152 -27.12 -13.05 2.25
C PHE A 152 -27.51 -11.81 3.06
N GLU A 153 -28.49 -11.99 3.93
CA GLU A 153 -28.89 -10.98 4.91
C GLU A 153 -28.04 -11.07 6.18
N ASP A 154 -28.10 -10.03 7.01
CA ASP A 154 -27.48 -10.04 8.33
C ASP A 154 -28.10 -11.15 9.18
N ASN A 155 -27.27 -12.03 9.76
CA ASN A 155 -27.68 -13.24 10.51
C ASN A 155 -28.47 -14.29 9.71
N ASP A 156 -28.17 -14.44 8.42
CA ASP A 156 -28.71 -15.53 7.61
C ASP A 156 -28.44 -16.92 8.23
N ARG A 157 -29.49 -17.73 8.42
CA ARG A 157 -29.41 -19.07 9.04
C ARG A 157 -28.55 -20.06 8.26
N ARG A 158 -28.30 -19.79 6.97
CA ARG A 158 -27.41 -20.61 6.13
C ARG A 158 -25.93 -20.41 6.46
N LEU A 159 -25.60 -19.38 7.22
CA LEU A 159 -24.23 -19.04 7.59
C LEU A 159 -23.97 -19.40 9.06
N VAL A 160 -22.83 -20.04 9.33
CA VAL A 160 -22.38 -20.39 10.68
C VAL A 160 -21.19 -19.49 11.03
N TYR A 161 -21.23 -18.86 12.20
CA TYR A 161 -20.13 -18.02 12.63
C TYR A 161 -18.83 -18.82 12.76
N SER A 162 -17.78 -18.36 12.12
CA SER A 162 -16.45 -18.93 12.18
C SER A 162 -15.48 -17.93 12.78
N GLU A 163 -14.80 -18.30 13.86
CA GLU A 163 -13.79 -17.48 14.52
C GLU A 163 -12.62 -17.16 13.58
N LYS A 164 -12.21 -18.14 12.76
CA LYS A 164 -11.20 -17.98 11.70
C LYS A 164 -11.52 -16.84 10.74
N TYR A 165 -12.79 -16.72 10.34
CA TYR A 165 -13.23 -15.70 9.39
C TYR A 165 -13.90 -14.48 10.05
N LYS A 166 -13.99 -14.46 11.39
CA LYS A 166 -14.66 -13.42 12.19
C LYS A 166 -16.07 -13.06 11.67
N LYS A 167 -16.75 -13.99 10.97
CA LYS A 167 -18.04 -13.78 10.29
C LYS A 167 -18.79 -15.09 10.04
N GLY A 168 -20.06 -14.99 9.63
CA GLY A 168 -20.85 -16.11 9.17
C GLY A 168 -20.38 -16.65 7.82
N VAL A 169 -20.06 -17.94 7.75
CA VAL A 169 -19.61 -18.64 6.54
C VAL A 169 -20.34 -19.97 6.35
N ASN A 170 -20.38 -20.48 5.12
CA ASN A 170 -20.90 -21.80 4.79
C ASN A 170 -19.81 -22.63 4.10
N PHE A 171 -19.41 -23.73 4.74
CA PHE A 171 -18.38 -24.65 4.26
C PHE A 171 -18.89 -25.74 3.30
N SER A 172 -20.20 -25.78 3.01
CA SER A 172 -20.79 -26.80 2.14
C SER A 172 -20.73 -26.44 0.65
N TYR A 173 -20.64 -25.15 0.32
CA TYR A 173 -20.63 -24.66 -1.06
C TYR A 173 -19.89 -23.33 -1.17
N SER A 174 -19.53 -22.95 -2.40
CA SER A 174 -18.98 -21.63 -2.72
C SER A 174 -20.08 -20.63 -3.07
N GLY A 175 -19.82 -19.34 -2.84
CA GLY A 175 -20.73 -18.27 -3.25
C GLY A 175 -20.17 -17.48 -4.43
N VAL A 176 -21.05 -16.77 -5.13
CA VAL A 176 -20.73 -16.04 -6.36
C VAL A 176 -21.00 -14.54 -6.19
N HIS A 177 -20.02 -13.72 -6.53
CA HIS A 177 -20.17 -12.29 -6.77
C HIS A 177 -20.34 -12.04 -8.26
N ILE A 178 -21.35 -11.24 -8.61
CA ILE A 178 -21.57 -10.75 -9.98
C ILE A 178 -21.61 -9.22 -9.90
N PRO A 179 -20.72 -8.51 -10.63
CA PRO A 179 -20.76 -7.05 -10.74
C PRO A 179 -22.11 -6.54 -11.28
N VAL A 180 -22.49 -5.33 -10.89
CA VAL A 180 -23.81 -4.75 -11.23
C VAL A 180 -23.97 -4.50 -12.72
N GLU A 181 -22.87 -4.26 -13.44
CA GLU A 181 -22.87 -4.00 -14.88
C GLU A 181 -23.05 -5.28 -15.72
N ILE A 182 -22.97 -6.47 -15.10
CA ILE A 182 -23.03 -7.76 -15.79
C ILE A 182 -24.42 -8.37 -15.68
N TRP A 183 -24.97 -8.77 -16.83
CA TRP A 183 -26.27 -9.44 -16.88
C TRP A 183 -26.17 -10.93 -16.49
N GLU A 184 -26.67 -11.26 -15.30
CA GLU A 184 -26.61 -12.63 -14.74
C GLU A 184 -27.29 -13.71 -15.59
N LYS A 185 -28.26 -13.36 -16.45
CA LYS A 185 -28.97 -14.33 -17.32
C LYS A 185 -28.32 -14.50 -18.69
N SER A 186 -27.16 -13.86 -18.93
CA SER A 186 -26.41 -14.06 -20.17
C SER A 186 -25.97 -15.53 -20.29
N PRO A 187 -26.12 -16.18 -21.47
CA PRO A 187 -25.64 -17.54 -21.68
C PRO A 187 -24.16 -17.70 -21.36
N LYS A 188 -23.32 -16.68 -21.62
CA LYS A 188 -21.89 -16.70 -21.29
C LYS A 188 -21.67 -16.87 -19.78
N ILE A 189 -22.38 -16.08 -18.97
CA ILE A 189 -22.28 -16.11 -17.51
C ILE A 189 -22.85 -17.43 -16.97
N LEU A 190 -24.03 -17.85 -17.42
CA LEU A 190 -24.65 -19.09 -16.95
C LEU A 190 -23.78 -20.32 -17.24
N ASN A 191 -23.16 -20.41 -18.42
CA ASN A 191 -22.19 -21.47 -18.71
C ASN A 191 -20.98 -21.40 -17.76
N GLY A 192 -20.44 -20.19 -17.54
CA GLY A 192 -19.37 -19.92 -16.57
C GLY A 192 -19.71 -20.45 -15.17
N LEU A 193 -20.90 -20.13 -14.68
CA LEU A 193 -21.38 -20.56 -13.37
C LEU A 193 -21.59 -22.08 -13.27
N LYS A 194 -22.00 -22.71 -14.37
CA LYS A 194 -22.29 -24.15 -14.42
C LYS A 194 -21.04 -25.01 -14.41
N TRP A 195 -19.98 -24.64 -15.12
CA TRP A 195 -18.74 -25.42 -15.08
C TRP A 195 -17.94 -25.15 -13.79
N THR A 196 -17.94 -23.90 -13.32
CA THR A 196 -17.22 -23.53 -12.08
C THR A 196 -17.82 -24.12 -10.81
N SER A 197 -19.08 -24.55 -10.81
CA SER A 197 -19.66 -25.23 -9.64
C SER A 197 -18.99 -26.57 -9.33
N GLN A 198 -18.33 -27.18 -10.33
CA GLN A 198 -17.55 -28.41 -10.13
C GLN A 198 -16.24 -28.16 -9.36
N LEU A 199 -15.84 -26.90 -9.15
CA LEU A 199 -14.65 -26.54 -8.38
C LEU A 199 -14.87 -26.64 -6.88
N ASP A 200 -16.13 -26.67 -6.42
CA ASP A 200 -16.48 -26.72 -4.99
C ASP A 200 -15.88 -27.94 -4.28
N GLU A 201 -15.82 -29.09 -4.97
CA GLU A 201 -15.17 -30.30 -4.45
C GLU A 201 -13.71 -30.05 -4.11
N PHE A 202 -12.95 -29.42 -5.01
CA PHE A 202 -11.54 -29.12 -4.82
C PHE A 202 -11.29 -28.02 -3.79
N PHE A 203 -12.18 -27.01 -3.71
CA PHE A 203 -12.11 -26.00 -2.66
C PHE A 203 -12.27 -26.63 -1.26
N ILE A 204 -13.22 -27.57 -1.12
CA ILE A 204 -13.47 -28.30 0.12
C ILE A 204 -12.28 -29.20 0.46
N GLU A 205 -11.73 -29.93 -0.51
CA GLU A 205 -10.57 -30.79 -0.30
C GLU A 205 -9.32 -30.03 0.12
N ASN A 206 -9.04 -28.88 -0.50
CA ASN A 206 -7.91 -28.03 -0.11
C ASN A 206 -8.04 -27.55 1.35
N MET A 207 -9.24 -27.15 1.76
CA MET A 207 -9.51 -26.74 3.14
C MET A 207 -9.39 -27.91 4.15
N LYS A 208 -9.66 -29.15 3.72
CA LYS A 208 -9.45 -30.34 4.54
C LYS A 208 -7.96 -30.69 4.69
N ASN A 209 -7.17 -30.44 3.64
CA ASN A 209 -5.73 -30.71 3.64
C ASN A 209 -4.94 -29.63 4.40
N ASP A 210 -5.34 -28.36 4.29
CA ASP A 210 -4.76 -27.24 5.01
C ASP A 210 -5.85 -26.46 5.76
N SER A 211 -5.94 -26.68 7.07
CA SER A 211 -6.90 -26.00 7.94
C SER A 211 -6.61 -24.50 8.12
N ASP A 212 -5.41 -24.03 7.78
CA ASP A 212 -5.01 -22.62 7.90
C ASP A 212 -5.33 -21.81 6.63
N LEU A 213 -5.74 -22.47 5.55
CA LEU A 213 -6.01 -21.85 4.26
C LEU A 213 -7.18 -20.85 4.36
N MET A 214 -6.99 -19.59 3.95
CA MET A 214 -8.04 -18.56 4.09
C MET A 214 -9.06 -18.64 2.95
N TRP A 215 -9.35 -17.54 2.27
CA TRP A 215 -10.28 -17.55 1.16
C TRP A 215 -9.66 -18.15 -0.09
N GLN A 216 -10.44 -18.94 -0.82
CA GLN A 216 -10.12 -19.43 -2.16
C GLN A 216 -11.04 -18.74 -3.15
N TYR A 217 -10.50 -18.23 -4.25
CA TYR A 217 -11.34 -17.60 -5.27
C TYR A 217 -10.97 -18.02 -6.68
N PHE A 218 -11.98 -17.94 -7.52
CA PHE A 218 -11.86 -17.94 -8.97
C PHE A 218 -12.48 -16.65 -9.53
N GLY A 219 -11.68 -15.80 -10.15
CA GLY A 219 -12.16 -14.66 -10.92
C GLY A 219 -12.26 -15.03 -12.40
N SER A 220 -13.43 -14.94 -13.01
CA SER A 220 -13.61 -15.26 -14.43
C SER A 220 -13.27 -14.08 -15.35
N GLU A 221 -12.82 -14.37 -16.57
CA GLU A 221 -12.66 -13.36 -17.63
C GLU A 221 -14.00 -12.67 -18.00
N SER A 222 -15.11 -13.35 -17.70
CA SER A 222 -16.45 -12.80 -17.87
C SER A 222 -16.89 -11.85 -16.73
N GLY A 223 -16.09 -11.72 -15.66
CA GLY A 223 -16.25 -10.71 -14.59
C GLY A 223 -16.94 -11.18 -13.31
N PHE A 224 -17.58 -12.36 -13.29
CA PHE A 224 -18.05 -12.93 -12.04
C PHE A 224 -16.88 -13.52 -11.23
N MET A 225 -17.01 -13.53 -9.91
CA MET A 225 -16.05 -14.13 -8.99
C MET A 225 -16.74 -15.19 -8.14
N ARG A 226 -16.10 -16.34 -7.94
CA ARG A 226 -16.56 -17.37 -7.01
C ARG A 226 -15.62 -17.39 -5.81
N SER A 227 -16.16 -17.41 -4.59
CA SER A 227 -15.41 -17.46 -3.35
C SER A 227 -15.83 -18.64 -2.48
N TYR A 228 -14.86 -19.29 -1.85
CA TYR A 228 -15.09 -20.36 -0.89
C TYR A 228 -14.31 -20.07 0.42
N PRO A 229 -14.93 -20.29 1.59
CA PRO A 229 -16.34 -20.68 1.80
C PRO A 229 -17.34 -19.58 1.39
N ALA A 230 -18.60 -19.92 1.19
CA ALA A 230 -19.61 -18.89 0.90
C ALA A 230 -19.84 -18.00 2.13
N SER A 231 -19.98 -16.69 1.93
CA SER A 231 -20.26 -15.75 3.02
C SER A 231 -20.95 -14.49 2.51
N GLN A 232 -21.39 -13.63 3.43
CA GLN A 232 -22.04 -12.37 3.07
C GLN A 232 -21.05 -11.41 2.40
N TRP A 233 -21.45 -10.84 1.26
CA TRP A 233 -20.69 -9.78 0.61
C TRP A 233 -20.79 -8.48 1.40
N ILE A 234 -19.63 -7.88 1.70
CA ILE A 234 -19.56 -6.58 2.37
C ILE A 234 -19.26 -5.52 1.30
N ILE A 235 -20.10 -4.50 1.22
CA ILE A 235 -19.85 -3.34 0.37
C ILE A 235 -18.97 -2.37 1.14
N LEU A 236 -17.80 -2.05 0.58
CA LEU A 236 -16.86 -1.08 1.13
C LEU A 236 -16.83 0.18 0.23
N PRO A 237 -16.79 1.39 0.81
CA PRO A 237 -16.96 1.70 2.23
C PRO A 237 -18.38 1.38 2.72
N ARG A 238 -18.53 1.03 4.01
CA ARG A 238 -19.83 0.73 4.65
C ARG A 238 -20.69 1.99 4.82
N LYS A 239 -21.11 2.59 3.71
CA LYS A 239 -21.97 3.78 3.65
C LYS A 239 -23.37 3.36 3.18
N PRO A 240 -24.45 3.85 3.80
CA PRO A 240 -25.80 3.55 3.34
C PRO A 240 -25.99 4.02 1.89
N ASN A 241 -26.64 3.19 1.07
CA ASN A 241 -26.89 3.41 -0.36
C ASN A 241 -25.64 3.53 -1.25
N PHE A 242 -24.47 3.07 -0.80
CA PHE A 242 -23.31 3.00 -1.67
C PHE A 242 -23.44 1.80 -2.63
N PRO A 243 -23.39 2.00 -3.96
CA PRO A 243 -23.50 0.89 -4.90
C PRO A 243 -22.25 0.02 -4.85
N ASP A 244 -22.41 -1.29 -5.04
CA ASP A 244 -21.28 -2.19 -5.16
C ASP A 244 -20.62 -2.03 -6.54
N LEU A 245 -19.46 -1.39 -6.55
CA LEU A 245 -18.62 -1.16 -7.72
C LEU A 245 -17.45 -2.16 -7.78
N TYR A 246 -17.52 -3.30 -7.09
CA TYR A 246 -16.49 -4.33 -7.21
C TYR A 246 -16.58 -5.04 -8.57
N ASP A 247 -15.47 -5.06 -9.32
CA ASP A 247 -15.27 -5.94 -10.48
C ASP A 247 -13.93 -6.63 -10.32
N VAL A 248 -13.94 -7.96 -10.44
CA VAL A 248 -12.78 -8.82 -10.23
C VAL A 248 -11.64 -8.52 -11.20
N ARG A 249 -11.97 -8.09 -12.42
CA ARG A 249 -11.01 -7.87 -13.51
C ARG A 249 -10.26 -6.55 -13.38
N LEU A 250 -10.79 -5.62 -12.59
CA LEU A 250 -10.14 -4.34 -12.29
C LEU A 250 -9.21 -4.43 -11.08
N GLN A 251 -9.18 -5.57 -10.38
CA GLN A 251 -8.36 -5.74 -9.19
C GLN A 251 -6.91 -6.00 -9.57
N ASN A 252 -5.97 -5.40 -8.82
CA ASN A 252 -4.53 -5.54 -9.04
C ASN A 252 -4.10 -7.02 -9.13
N TRP A 253 -4.61 -7.86 -8.23
CA TRP A 253 -4.30 -9.30 -8.22
C TRP A 253 -4.70 -10.02 -9.51
N TYR A 254 -5.80 -9.60 -10.16
CA TYR A 254 -6.24 -10.19 -11.41
C TYR A 254 -5.37 -9.70 -12.56
N VAL A 255 -5.10 -8.39 -12.62
CA VAL A 255 -4.31 -7.78 -13.70
C VAL A 255 -2.86 -8.28 -13.68
N HIS A 256 -2.25 -8.39 -12.50
CA HIS A 256 -0.86 -8.84 -12.33
C HIS A 256 -0.69 -10.30 -12.72
N ALA A 257 -1.66 -11.16 -12.38
CA ALA A 257 -1.63 -12.55 -12.81
C ALA A 257 -1.89 -12.75 -14.31
N SER A 258 -2.61 -11.80 -14.93
CA SER A 258 -3.04 -11.89 -16.33
C SER A 258 -2.04 -11.30 -17.31
N THR A 259 -1.17 -10.40 -16.87
CA THR A 259 -0.28 -9.60 -17.73
C THR A 259 1.09 -9.44 -17.11
N SER A 260 2.14 -9.37 -17.93
CA SER A 260 3.46 -9.00 -17.44
C SER A 260 3.55 -7.48 -17.19
N PRO A 261 4.51 -7.04 -16.34
CA PRO A 261 4.79 -5.63 -16.11
C PRO A 261 4.91 -4.83 -17.40
N LYS A 262 4.53 -3.55 -17.36
CA LYS A 262 4.45 -2.71 -18.56
C LYS A 262 4.89 -1.27 -18.32
N ASP A 263 5.53 -0.71 -19.35
CA ASP A 263 5.86 0.70 -19.52
C ASP A 263 4.74 1.34 -20.35
N MET A 264 3.82 2.05 -19.71
CA MET A 264 2.61 2.60 -20.32
C MET A 264 2.69 4.11 -20.50
N LEU A 265 2.56 4.60 -21.73
CA LEU A 265 2.32 6.01 -22.02
C LEU A 265 0.86 6.22 -22.40
N ILE A 266 0.19 7.11 -21.67
CA ILE A 266 -1.21 7.47 -21.95
C ILE A 266 -1.22 8.79 -22.72
N LEU A 267 -1.78 8.78 -23.93
CA LEU A 267 -1.94 9.96 -24.77
C LEU A 267 -3.40 10.41 -24.68
N MET A 268 -3.60 11.62 -24.19
CA MET A 268 -4.91 12.26 -24.06
C MET A 268 -5.06 13.37 -25.09
N ASP A 269 -6.05 13.24 -25.95
CA ASP A 269 -6.46 14.31 -26.86
C ASP A 269 -7.09 15.46 -26.05
N SER A 270 -6.46 16.62 -26.11
CA SER A 270 -6.94 17.85 -25.47
C SER A 270 -7.34 18.91 -26.50
N SER A 271 -7.72 18.49 -27.71
CA SER A 271 -8.23 19.38 -28.74
C SER A 271 -9.64 19.89 -28.42
N GLY A 272 -10.05 20.98 -29.08
CA GLY A 272 -11.35 21.61 -28.84
C GLY A 272 -12.57 20.73 -29.16
N SER A 273 -12.43 19.63 -29.90
CA SER A 273 -13.54 18.70 -30.15
C SER A 273 -13.89 17.85 -28.92
N MET A 274 -12.95 17.70 -27.99
CA MET A 274 -13.12 16.97 -26.73
C MET A 274 -13.97 17.73 -25.70
N HIS A 275 -14.32 18.99 -25.96
CA HIS A 275 -15.03 19.86 -25.02
C HIS A 275 -16.32 19.24 -24.45
N GLY A 276 -16.57 19.46 -23.16
CA GLY A 276 -17.78 19.00 -22.47
C GLY A 276 -17.73 17.54 -22.01
N GLN A 277 -18.79 16.77 -22.29
CA GLN A 277 -18.96 15.40 -21.75
C GLN A 277 -17.84 14.44 -22.18
N THR A 278 -17.31 14.61 -23.38
CA THR A 278 -16.25 13.75 -23.93
C THR A 278 -14.97 13.86 -23.11
N MET A 279 -14.55 15.07 -22.75
CA MET A 279 -13.43 15.31 -21.83
C MET A 279 -13.68 14.68 -20.46
N GLU A 280 -14.89 14.81 -19.89
CA GLU A 280 -15.22 14.20 -18.59
C GLU A 280 -15.14 12.67 -18.64
N ILE A 281 -15.68 12.04 -19.69
CA ILE A 281 -15.58 10.59 -19.89
C ILE A 281 -14.13 10.17 -20.04
N MET A 282 -13.32 10.93 -20.80
CA MET A 282 -11.90 10.65 -20.98
C MET A 282 -11.15 10.73 -19.64
N LYS A 283 -11.35 11.80 -18.85
CA LYS A 283 -10.73 11.96 -17.53
C LYS A 283 -11.05 10.77 -16.62
N ILE A 284 -12.31 10.32 -16.60
CA ILE A 284 -12.74 9.15 -15.80
C ILE A 284 -12.14 7.86 -16.35
N ALA A 285 -12.07 7.69 -17.66
CA ALA A 285 -11.48 6.51 -18.29
C ALA A 285 -9.99 6.37 -17.98
N VAL A 286 -9.23 7.46 -18.09
CA VAL A 286 -7.80 7.47 -17.78
C VAL A 286 -7.56 7.25 -16.29
N LYS A 287 -8.36 7.86 -15.41
CA LYS A 287 -8.28 7.59 -13.96
C LYS A 287 -8.58 6.12 -13.62
N THR A 288 -9.59 5.53 -14.25
CA THR A 288 -9.92 4.10 -14.09
C THR A 288 -8.82 3.21 -14.65
N LEU A 289 -8.15 3.61 -15.74
CA LEU A 289 -6.99 2.89 -16.26
C LEU A 289 -5.82 2.93 -15.27
N LEU A 290 -5.52 4.09 -14.68
CA LEU A 290 -4.47 4.25 -13.67
C LEU A 290 -4.69 3.33 -12.46
N THR A 291 -5.93 3.14 -12.02
CA THR A 291 -6.22 2.23 -10.89
C THR A 291 -5.90 0.77 -11.20
N THR A 292 -5.85 0.36 -12.47
CA THR A 292 -5.47 -1.02 -12.85
C THR A 292 -3.97 -1.28 -12.84
N LEU A 293 -3.15 -0.23 -12.70
CA LEU A 293 -1.69 -0.34 -12.71
C LEU A 293 -1.15 -0.72 -11.34
N GLY A 294 -0.23 -1.69 -11.35
CA GLY A 294 0.51 -2.17 -10.20
C GLY A 294 1.79 -1.41 -9.90
N GLU A 295 2.40 -1.74 -8.77
CA GLU A 295 3.72 -1.23 -8.39
C GLU A 295 4.85 -1.63 -9.35
N ASN A 296 4.72 -2.73 -10.10
CA ASN A 296 5.73 -3.14 -11.08
C ASN A 296 5.58 -2.43 -12.44
N ASP A 297 4.51 -1.63 -12.61
CA ASP A 297 4.24 -0.90 -13.85
C ASP A 297 4.84 0.51 -13.80
N PHE A 298 5.23 1.02 -14.97
CA PHE A 298 5.69 2.40 -15.14
C PHE A 298 4.70 3.17 -16.01
N VAL A 299 4.40 4.41 -15.63
CA VAL A 299 3.39 5.23 -16.31
C VAL A 299 3.77 6.70 -16.36
N ASN A 300 3.41 7.36 -17.46
CA ASN A 300 3.25 8.81 -17.50
C ASN A 300 2.19 9.17 -18.56
N ILE A 301 1.73 10.42 -18.53
CA ILE A 301 0.58 10.89 -19.32
C ILE A 301 0.96 12.13 -20.11
N ILE A 302 0.66 12.09 -21.39
CA ILE A 302 0.93 13.13 -22.39
C ILE A 302 -0.42 13.70 -22.82
N SER A 303 -0.57 15.02 -22.74
CA SER A 303 -1.67 15.74 -23.35
C SER A 303 -1.22 16.29 -24.69
N PHE A 304 -2.02 16.10 -25.73
CA PHE A 304 -1.71 16.61 -27.06
C PHE A 304 -2.88 17.35 -27.69
N ASN A 305 -2.55 18.45 -28.36
CA ASN A 305 -3.41 19.18 -29.28
C ASN A 305 -2.56 19.60 -30.49
N SER A 306 -2.28 20.90 -30.68
CA SER A 306 -1.31 21.38 -31.66
C SER A 306 0.14 21.13 -31.23
N THR A 307 0.37 20.94 -29.93
CA THR A 307 1.64 20.54 -29.32
C THR A 307 1.42 19.36 -28.36
N ALA A 308 2.49 18.66 -27.98
CA ALA A 308 2.46 17.59 -26.98
C ALA A 308 3.30 17.99 -25.76
N LYS A 309 2.78 17.71 -24.56
CA LYS A 309 3.45 18.01 -23.28
C LYS A 309 3.07 17.00 -22.20
N TRP A 310 3.95 16.84 -21.21
CA TRP A 310 3.62 16.15 -19.96
C TRP A 310 2.52 16.91 -19.22
N ILE A 311 1.58 16.17 -18.61
CA ILE A 311 0.50 16.80 -17.83
C ILE A 311 0.94 17.18 -16.41
N SER A 312 1.98 16.52 -15.90
CA SER A 312 2.42 16.61 -14.51
C SER A 312 3.86 17.12 -14.44
N CYS A 313 4.41 17.17 -13.23
CA CYS A 313 5.81 17.53 -12.99
C CYS A 313 6.83 16.43 -13.37
N PHE A 314 6.37 15.29 -13.91
CA PHE A 314 7.25 14.20 -14.29
C PHE A 314 7.73 14.35 -15.74
N ASP A 315 9.06 14.39 -15.92
CA ASP A 315 9.70 14.51 -17.24
C ASP A 315 9.94 13.16 -17.93
N THR A 316 9.65 12.04 -17.25
CA THR A 316 9.87 10.66 -17.73
C THR A 316 8.84 9.70 -17.14
N LEU A 317 8.87 8.42 -17.52
CA LEU A 317 8.00 7.40 -16.91
C LEU A 317 8.37 7.19 -15.44
N VAL A 318 7.34 7.11 -14.59
CA VAL A 318 7.50 6.88 -13.14
C VAL A 318 6.79 5.60 -12.73
N GLN A 319 7.28 4.96 -11.68
CA GLN A 319 6.63 3.78 -11.10
C GLN A 319 5.19 4.12 -10.67
N ALA A 320 4.23 3.25 -10.99
CA ALA A 320 2.80 3.44 -10.71
C ALA A 320 2.44 3.15 -9.24
N ASN A 321 3.21 3.70 -8.30
CA ASN A 321 2.90 3.68 -6.89
C ASN A 321 1.72 4.61 -6.55
N ARG A 322 1.17 4.49 -5.33
CA ARG A 322 -0.05 5.21 -4.94
C ARG A 322 0.13 6.73 -5.00
N ARG A 323 1.29 7.23 -4.57
CA ARG A 323 1.62 8.66 -4.54
C ARG A 323 1.69 9.23 -5.96
N ASN A 324 2.39 8.57 -6.87
CA ASN A 324 2.53 8.99 -8.27
C ASN A 324 1.18 8.93 -9.00
N LYS A 325 0.40 7.86 -8.79
CA LYS A 325 -0.97 7.75 -9.32
C LYS A 325 -1.87 8.90 -8.85
N GLN A 326 -1.77 9.32 -7.59
CA GLN A 326 -2.53 10.47 -7.07
C GLN A 326 -2.08 11.81 -7.71
N ILE A 327 -0.77 12.02 -7.90
CA ILE A 327 -0.25 13.21 -8.58
C ILE A 327 -0.75 13.27 -10.02
N LEU A 328 -0.65 12.16 -10.76
CA LEU A 328 -1.17 12.05 -12.13
C LEU A 328 -2.68 12.24 -12.19
N SER A 329 -3.43 11.63 -11.27
CA SER A 329 -4.88 11.77 -11.18
C SER A 329 -5.31 13.23 -10.95
N LYS A 330 -4.55 13.98 -10.15
CA LYS A 330 -4.82 15.41 -9.93
C LYS A 330 -4.48 16.23 -11.18
N ALA A 331 -3.35 15.93 -11.83
CA ALA A 331 -2.96 16.60 -13.06
C ALA A 331 -3.98 16.39 -14.20
N ILE A 332 -4.66 15.24 -14.24
CA ILE A 332 -5.76 14.97 -15.20
C ILE A 332 -6.93 15.94 -15.01
N ASP A 333 -7.25 16.33 -13.77
CA ASP A 333 -8.36 17.24 -13.51
C ASP A 333 -8.13 18.63 -14.07
N ASP A 334 -6.87 19.08 -14.08
CA ASP A 334 -6.44 20.41 -14.52
C ASP A 334 -6.32 20.53 -16.07
N ILE A 335 -6.57 19.45 -16.82
CA ILE A 335 -6.52 19.49 -18.30
C ILE A 335 -7.71 20.27 -18.85
N GLU A 336 -7.42 21.24 -19.71
CA GLU A 336 -8.38 22.02 -20.48
C GLU A 336 -8.28 21.70 -21.97
N ASP A 337 -9.41 21.74 -22.68
CA ASP A 337 -9.46 21.56 -24.12
C ASP A 337 -9.11 22.84 -24.89
N GLY A 338 -8.51 22.68 -26.06
CA GLY A 338 -8.23 23.81 -26.95
C GLY A 338 -7.34 23.45 -28.14
N ASN A 339 -7.33 24.31 -29.16
CA ASN A 339 -6.63 24.12 -30.43
C ASN A 339 -7.10 22.87 -31.21
N MET A 340 -6.41 22.58 -32.31
CA MET A 340 -6.66 21.43 -33.19
C MET A 340 -5.81 20.24 -32.77
N ALA A 341 -6.37 19.02 -32.84
CA ALA A 341 -5.63 17.78 -32.60
C ALA A 341 -4.55 17.58 -33.68
N LYS A 342 -3.33 17.22 -33.25
CA LYS A 342 -2.25 16.72 -34.10
C LYS A 342 -1.70 15.42 -33.54
N LEU A 343 -2.25 14.31 -34.00
CA LEU A 343 -1.90 12.98 -33.51
C LEU A 343 -0.43 12.64 -33.77
N SER A 344 0.10 13.09 -34.91
CA SER A 344 1.50 12.89 -35.29
C SER A 344 2.46 13.46 -34.25
N VAL A 345 2.14 14.63 -33.67
CA VAL A 345 2.96 15.30 -32.65
C VAL A 345 2.92 14.54 -31.32
N GLY A 346 1.73 14.05 -30.93
CA GLY A 346 1.56 13.24 -29.73
C GLY A 346 2.35 11.93 -29.80
N LEU A 347 2.25 11.21 -30.92
CA LEU A 347 2.96 9.95 -31.13
C LEU A 347 4.48 10.15 -31.21
N GLU A 348 4.96 11.17 -31.92
CA GLU A 348 6.39 11.47 -32.00
C GLU A 348 6.97 11.76 -30.61
N PHE A 349 6.24 12.53 -29.79
CA PHE A 349 6.64 12.80 -28.41
C PHE A 349 6.68 11.52 -27.58
N ALA A 350 5.68 10.65 -27.69
CA ALA A 350 5.64 9.38 -26.96
C ALA A 350 6.81 8.45 -27.31
N PHE A 351 7.15 8.31 -28.60
CA PHE A 351 8.29 7.50 -29.01
C PHE A 351 9.64 8.08 -28.55
N LYS A 352 9.79 9.41 -28.57
CA LYS A 352 10.97 10.08 -28.00
C LYS A 352 11.06 9.87 -26.50
N ALA A 353 9.94 9.92 -25.77
CA ALA A 353 9.90 9.66 -24.34
C ALA A 353 10.32 8.22 -24.00
N PHE A 354 9.87 7.22 -24.76
CA PHE A 354 10.35 5.85 -24.60
C PHE A 354 11.85 5.71 -24.90
N ALA A 355 12.37 6.41 -25.92
CA ALA A 355 13.80 6.39 -26.23
C ALA A 355 14.63 7.00 -25.09
N GLN A 356 14.23 8.17 -24.60
CA GLN A 356 14.87 8.85 -23.46
C GLN A 356 14.82 7.98 -22.20
N PHE A 357 13.69 7.32 -21.94
CA PHE A 357 13.53 6.41 -20.80
C PHE A 357 14.47 5.19 -20.89
N ARG A 358 14.79 4.71 -22.10
CA ARG A 358 15.77 3.64 -22.30
C ARG A 358 17.22 4.09 -22.11
N GLU A 359 17.54 5.32 -22.49
CA GLU A 359 18.90 5.87 -22.39
C GLU A 359 19.28 6.23 -20.94
N ASN A 360 18.33 6.72 -20.15
CA ASN A 360 18.56 7.11 -18.76
C ASN A 360 18.62 5.93 -17.77
N ARG A 361 18.70 4.68 -18.24
CA ARG A 361 18.64 3.45 -17.42
C ARG A 361 19.87 3.16 -16.55
N SER A 362 20.87 4.03 -16.57
CA SER A 362 22.13 3.85 -15.83
C SER A 362 21.97 3.89 -14.31
N GLU A 363 20.82 4.32 -13.79
CA GLU A 363 20.46 4.20 -12.38
C GLU A 363 19.55 2.98 -12.21
N SER A 364 19.96 2.05 -11.33
CA SER A 364 19.20 0.86 -10.96
C SER A 364 17.72 1.22 -10.77
N TYR A 365 16.80 0.39 -11.29
CA TYR A 365 15.32 0.53 -11.23
C TYR A 365 14.59 1.28 -12.37
N ALA A 366 15.18 1.45 -13.56
CA ALA A 366 14.57 2.21 -14.67
C ALA A 366 13.81 1.36 -15.71
N GLY A 367 12.60 0.91 -15.37
CA GLY A 367 11.61 0.36 -16.32
C GLY A 367 11.29 -1.13 -16.15
N SER A 368 10.17 -1.56 -16.74
CA SER A 368 9.66 -2.94 -16.64
C SER A 368 10.37 -3.95 -17.55
N GLU A 369 11.13 -3.47 -18.55
CA GLU A 369 11.82 -4.27 -19.60
C GLU A 369 10.94 -5.26 -20.39
N CYS A 370 9.62 -5.19 -20.18
CA CYS A 370 8.64 -6.12 -20.72
C CYS A 370 7.83 -5.45 -21.84
N ASN A 371 6.59 -5.04 -21.54
CA ASN A 371 5.69 -4.50 -22.56
C ASN A 371 5.79 -2.98 -22.64
N GLN A 372 6.09 -2.43 -23.83
CA GLN A 372 5.92 -1.00 -24.09
C GLN A 372 4.56 -0.76 -24.75
N VAL A 373 3.73 0.08 -24.13
CA VAL A 373 2.33 0.27 -24.52
C VAL A 373 1.95 1.74 -24.60
N ILE A 374 1.29 2.12 -25.70
CA ILE A 374 0.66 3.43 -25.87
C ILE A 374 -0.85 3.24 -25.75
N MET A 375 -1.47 4.00 -24.85
CA MET A 375 -2.93 4.07 -24.69
C MET A 375 -3.40 5.42 -25.22
N LEU A 376 -4.00 5.43 -26.41
CA LEU A 376 -4.47 6.64 -27.10
C LEU A 376 -5.96 6.88 -26.83
N PHE A 377 -6.30 8.02 -26.25
CA PHE A 377 -7.67 8.47 -26.01
C PHE A 377 -7.99 9.69 -26.87
N SER A 378 -9.00 9.58 -27.73
CA SER A 378 -9.45 10.66 -28.62
C SER A 378 -10.92 10.44 -29.00
N ASP A 379 -11.65 11.47 -29.42
CA ASP A 379 -13.01 11.36 -29.95
C ASP A 379 -13.08 10.88 -31.40
N GLY A 380 -11.94 10.81 -32.08
CA GLY A 380 -11.81 10.34 -33.45
C GLY A 380 -10.91 11.26 -34.28
N GLY A 381 -11.00 11.13 -35.60
CA GLY A 381 -10.29 12.02 -36.51
C GLY A 381 -9.95 11.35 -37.82
N THR A 382 -9.59 12.19 -38.79
CA THR A 382 -9.14 11.76 -40.12
C THR A 382 -7.64 11.94 -40.32
N GLU A 383 -6.90 12.37 -39.29
CA GLU A 383 -5.46 12.59 -39.38
C GLU A 383 -4.72 11.25 -39.33
N GLU A 384 -3.97 10.96 -40.38
CA GLU A 384 -3.14 9.78 -40.49
C GLU A 384 -1.74 10.07 -39.94
N ALA A 385 -1.27 9.24 -39.01
CA ALA A 385 0.06 9.36 -38.39
C ALA A 385 1.01 8.24 -38.86
N TRP A 386 0.82 7.74 -40.09
CA TRP A 386 1.57 6.60 -40.65
C TRP A 386 3.06 6.87 -40.75
N GLU A 387 3.47 8.06 -41.20
CA GLU A 387 4.88 8.43 -41.30
C GLU A 387 5.62 8.30 -39.96
N VAL A 388 4.97 8.69 -38.86
CA VAL A 388 5.54 8.60 -37.51
C VAL A 388 5.60 7.15 -37.05
N LEU A 389 4.54 6.38 -37.27
CA LEU A 389 4.47 4.97 -36.87
C LEU A 389 5.47 4.09 -37.65
N GLU A 390 5.61 4.30 -38.94
CA GLU A 390 6.59 3.59 -39.78
C GLU A 390 8.03 3.97 -39.42
N LYS A 391 8.28 5.25 -39.09
CA LYS A 391 9.60 5.72 -38.69
C LYS A 391 10.05 5.21 -37.32
N TYR A 392 9.17 5.25 -36.32
CA TYR A 392 9.53 4.98 -34.93
C TYR A 392 9.16 3.57 -34.44
N ASN A 393 8.22 2.88 -35.10
CA ASN A 393 7.76 1.54 -34.71
C ASN A 393 7.64 0.56 -35.89
N PRO A 394 8.66 0.42 -36.76
CA PRO A 394 8.59 -0.46 -37.95
C PRO A 394 8.36 -1.93 -37.57
N ASP A 395 9.00 -2.40 -36.50
CA ASP A 395 8.91 -3.78 -36.02
C ASP A 395 7.67 -4.05 -35.15
N LYS A 396 6.87 -3.01 -34.85
CA LYS A 396 5.66 -3.10 -34.04
C LYS A 396 5.93 -3.67 -32.64
N THR A 397 7.04 -3.23 -32.04
CA THR A 397 7.45 -3.60 -30.68
C THR A 397 6.59 -2.90 -29.65
N VAL A 398 6.28 -1.61 -29.88
CA VAL A 398 5.35 -0.84 -29.06
C VAL A 398 3.93 -1.15 -29.52
N ARG A 399 3.06 -1.55 -28.58
CA ARG A 399 1.65 -1.81 -28.87
C ARG A 399 0.83 -0.54 -28.69
N VAL A 400 -0.06 -0.24 -29.63
CA VAL A 400 -0.93 0.95 -29.57
C VAL A 400 -2.38 0.53 -29.39
N PHE A 401 -2.98 0.88 -28.26
CA PHE A 401 -4.41 0.70 -27.99
C PHE A 401 -5.11 2.03 -28.21
N ALA A 402 -6.22 2.01 -28.95
CA ALA A 402 -6.98 3.22 -29.26
C ALA A 402 -8.38 3.15 -28.64
N TYR A 403 -8.73 4.19 -27.88
CA TYR A 403 -10.02 4.39 -27.24
C TYR A 403 -10.73 5.57 -27.88
N ALA A 404 -11.83 5.28 -28.58
CA ALA A 404 -12.73 6.32 -29.11
C ALA A 404 -13.69 6.78 -28.01
N ILE A 405 -13.63 8.05 -27.61
CA ILE A 405 -14.38 8.60 -26.49
C ILE A 405 -15.57 9.44 -26.97
N GLY A 406 -16.71 9.26 -26.31
CA GLY A 406 -17.91 10.07 -26.51
C GLY A 406 -18.85 9.53 -27.60
N PRO A 407 -20.04 10.11 -27.71
CA PRO A 407 -21.07 9.69 -28.66
C PRO A 407 -20.92 10.35 -30.05
N HIS A 408 -19.82 11.06 -30.31
CA HIS A 408 -19.68 11.89 -31.51
C HIS A 408 -19.71 11.05 -32.80
N PRO A 409 -20.30 11.59 -33.90
CA PRO A 409 -20.34 10.92 -35.19
C PRO A 409 -19.02 11.06 -35.98
N VAL A 410 -17.90 11.30 -35.29
CA VAL A 410 -16.59 11.42 -35.93
C VAL A 410 -16.15 10.03 -36.39
N PRO A 411 -15.62 9.89 -37.62
CA PRO A 411 -15.06 8.62 -38.07
C PRO A 411 -13.91 8.18 -37.16
N TYR A 412 -14.01 6.95 -36.63
CA TYR A 412 -12.97 6.29 -35.84
C TYR A 412 -12.18 5.25 -36.66
N ALA A 413 -12.33 5.27 -38.00
CA ALA A 413 -11.65 4.34 -38.90
C ALA A 413 -10.13 4.42 -38.74
N THR A 414 -9.57 5.63 -38.70
CA THR A 414 -8.14 5.87 -38.54
C THR A 414 -7.62 5.37 -37.19
N LEU A 415 -8.32 5.67 -36.09
CA LEU A 415 -7.95 5.14 -34.76
C LEU A 415 -7.96 3.61 -34.72
N LYS A 416 -8.97 2.99 -35.33
CA LYS A 416 -9.08 1.54 -35.44
C LYS A 416 -7.91 0.95 -36.23
N GLU A 417 -7.56 1.58 -37.35
CA GLU A 417 -6.44 1.17 -38.19
C GLU A 417 -5.09 1.32 -37.47
N ILE A 418 -4.88 2.40 -36.72
CA ILE A 418 -3.68 2.58 -35.87
C ILE A 418 -3.53 1.41 -34.91
N ALA A 419 -4.61 1.07 -34.19
CA ALA A 419 -4.57 -0.01 -33.21
C ALA A 419 -4.32 -1.38 -33.86
N CYS A 420 -5.04 -1.69 -34.94
CA CYS A 420 -4.89 -2.95 -35.66
C CYS A 420 -3.48 -3.11 -36.26
N SER A 421 -2.91 -2.04 -36.83
CA SER A 421 -1.59 -2.06 -37.45
C SER A 421 -0.45 -2.26 -36.45
N ASN A 422 -0.65 -1.83 -35.19
CA ASN A 422 0.35 -1.87 -34.11
C ASN A 422 0.05 -2.95 -33.04
N ARG A 423 -0.60 -4.06 -33.42
CA ARG A 423 -0.85 -5.22 -32.52
C ARG A 423 -1.59 -4.86 -31.22
N GLY A 424 -2.40 -3.81 -31.22
CA GLY A 424 -3.23 -3.41 -30.08
C GLY A 424 -4.71 -3.71 -30.29
N ASN A 425 -5.56 -3.05 -29.50
CA ASN A 425 -7.01 -3.15 -29.59
C ASN A 425 -7.65 -1.79 -29.86
N PHE A 426 -8.82 -1.81 -30.51
CA PHE A 426 -9.69 -0.66 -30.65
C PHE A 426 -10.96 -0.86 -29.81
N THR A 427 -11.28 0.10 -28.95
CA THR A 427 -12.48 0.08 -28.12
C THR A 427 -13.18 1.44 -28.14
N SER A 428 -14.51 1.44 -28.22
CA SER A 428 -15.30 2.67 -28.11
C SER A 428 -15.97 2.77 -26.74
N ILE A 429 -15.89 3.97 -26.14
CA ILE A 429 -16.49 4.32 -24.85
C ILE A 429 -17.45 5.49 -25.07
N GLN A 430 -18.73 5.16 -25.27
CA GLN A 430 -19.75 6.16 -25.59
C GLN A 430 -20.33 6.85 -24.34
N ALA A 431 -20.20 6.25 -23.16
CA ALA A 431 -20.79 6.73 -21.92
C ALA A 431 -19.95 6.37 -20.70
N MET A 432 -20.08 7.15 -19.62
CA MET A 432 -19.38 6.93 -18.35
C MET A 432 -19.59 5.52 -17.78
N GLY A 433 -20.81 4.99 -17.87
CA GLY A 433 -21.14 3.64 -17.36
C GLY A 433 -20.43 2.51 -18.11
N ALA A 434 -19.96 2.74 -19.34
CA ALA A 434 -19.23 1.74 -20.13
C ALA A 434 -17.74 1.68 -19.77
N VAL A 435 -17.17 2.74 -19.18
CA VAL A 435 -15.73 2.89 -18.92
C VAL A 435 -15.15 1.67 -18.23
N ARG A 436 -15.72 1.28 -17.08
CA ARG A 436 -15.21 0.18 -16.24
C ARG A 436 -15.18 -1.15 -16.98
N THR A 437 -16.20 -1.41 -17.81
CA THR A 437 -16.29 -2.65 -18.58
C THR A 437 -15.37 -2.70 -19.80
N LYS A 438 -14.99 -1.54 -20.35
CA LYS A 438 -14.24 -1.42 -21.60
C LYS A 438 -12.75 -1.22 -21.40
N ILE A 439 -12.37 -0.57 -20.30
CA ILE A 439 -10.96 -0.25 -20.04
C ILE A 439 -10.11 -1.49 -19.79
N GLN A 440 -10.70 -2.59 -19.34
CA GLN A 440 -9.98 -3.85 -19.07
C GLN A 440 -9.64 -4.67 -20.32
N ASP A 441 -10.18 -4.32 -21.50
CA ASP A 441 -10.01 -5.11 -22.73
C ASP A 441 -8.53 -5.23 -23.14
N TYR A 442 -7.65 -4.33 -22.68
CA TYR A 442 -6.22 -4.43 -22.96
C TYR A 442 -5.54 -5.61 -22.25
N VAL A 443 -6.05 -6.01 -21.08
CA VAL A 443 -5.48 -7.08 -20.25
C VAL A 443 -5.50 -8.41 -21.02
N GLU A 444 -6.60 -8.68 -21.72
CA GLU A 444 -6.75 -9.88 -22.55
C GLU A 444 -5.69 -9.94 -23.66
N LEU A 445 -5.37 -8.81 -24.31
CA LEU A 445 -4.35 -8.78 -25.37
C LEU A 445 -2.92 -8.87 -24.85
N LEU A 446 -2.63 -8.23 -23.72
CA LEU A 446 -1.32 -8.29 -23.10
C LEU A 446 -1.03 -9.67 -22.50
N GLY A 447 -2.06 -10.41 -22.10
CA GLY A 447 -1.92 -11.78 -21.57
C GLY A 447 -1.60 -12.85 -22.62
N ARG A 448 -1.92 -12.65 -23.91
CA ARG A 448 -1.76 -13.67 -24.96
C ARG A 448 -0.37 -14.33 -25.04
N PRO A 449 0.76 -13.60 -24.95
CA PRO A 449 2.09 -14.21 -24.97
C PRO A 449 2.33 -15.16 -23.79
N LEU A 450 1.76 -14.86 -22.61
CA LEU A 450 1.86 -15.71 -21.42
C LEU A 450 1.06 -17.01 -21.60
N VAL A 451 -0.12 -16.92 -22.21
CA VAL A 451 -0.93 -18.10 -22.56
C VAL A 451 -0.16 -19.00 -23.54
N LEU A 452 0.46 -18.42 -24.56
CA LEU A 452 1.21 -19.16 -25.59
C LEU A 452 2.49 -19.81 -25.04
N SER A 453 3.18 -19.17 -24.11
CA SER A 453 4.39 -19.72 -23.49
C SER A 453 4.10 -20.79 -22.42
N ASN A 454 2.83 -21.01 -22.08
CA ASN A 454 2.41 -21.86 -20.95
C ASN A 454 3.12 -21.49 -19.64
N ALA A 455 3.48 -20.22 -19.46
CA ALA A 455 4.15 -19.76 -18.25
C ALA A 455 3.18 -19.86 -17.07
N ARG A 456 3.52 -20.70 -16.09
CA ARG A 456 2.82 -20.81 -14.81
C ARG A 456 3.66 -20.13 -13.73
N ASN A 457 3.58 -18.80 -13.69
CA ASN A 457 4.30 -18.02 -12.70
C ASN A 457 3.35 -17.69 -11.54
N PHE A 458 3.76 -18.01 -10.32
CA PHE A 458 3.07 -17.55 -9.13
C PHE A 458 3.36 -16.07 -8.92
N GLU A 459 2.31 -15.26 -8.92
CA GLU A 459 2.44 -13.83 -8.67
C GLU A 459 1.88 -13.50 -7.29
N TRP A 460 2.71 -12.85 -6.47
CA TRP A 460 2.35 -12.37 -5.14
C TRP A 460 1.93 -10.91 -5.22
N THR A 461 0.77 -10.60 -4.67
CA THR A 461 0.33 -9.22 -4.51
C THR A 461 1.01 -8.58 -3.31
N ASN A 462 1.18 -7.25 -3.35
CA ASN A 462 1.44 -6.50 -2.13
C ASN A 462 0.24 -6.62 -1.15
N PHE A 463 0.46 -6.30 0.12
CA PHE A 463 -0.55 -6.42 1.16
C PHE A 463 -1.66 -5.41 0.95
N TYR A 464 -2.89 -5.90 0.89
CA TYR A 464 -4.08 -5.08 0.75
C TYR A 464 -5.12 -5.46 1.80
N LEU A 465 -6.08 -4.58 2.01
CA LEU A 465 -7.17 -4.83 2.93
C LEU A 465 -8.17 -5.79 2.27
N ASP A 466 -8.48 -6.90 2.92
CA ASP A 466 -9.49 -7.86 2.46
C ASP A 466 -10.83 -7.13 2.21
N PRO A 467 -11.39 -7.18 0.98
CA PRO A 467 -12.73 -6.64 0.68
C PRO A 467 -13.82 -7.22 1.59
N MET A 468 -13.59 -8.43 2.12
CA MET A 468 -14.52 -9.09 3.03
C MET A 468 -14.26 -8.73 4.51
N GLY A 469 -13.32 -7.86 4.83
CA GLY A 469 -13.14 -7.26 6.16
C GLY A 469 -12.36 -8.07 7.19
N LEU A 470 -11.52 -9.03 6.78
CA LEU A 470 -10.66 -9.76 7.72
C LEU A 470 -9.43 -8.99 8.22
N GLY A 471 -8.97 -8.00 7.45
CA GLY A 471 -7.74 -7.26 7.71
C GLY A 471 -6.76 -7.34 6.53
N MET A 472 -5.48 -7.06 6.79
CA MET A 472 -4.44 -7.09 5.77
C MET A 472 -4.12 -8.52 5.33
N MET A 473 -4.05 -8.72 4.02
CA MET A 473 -3.75 -10.01 3.40
C MET A 473 -2.80 -9.81 2.22
N ALA A 474 -1.93 -10.79 2.01
CA ALA A 474 -1.29 -10.99 0.72
C ALA A 474 -2.02 -12.11 -0.01
N THR A 475 -1.93 -12.12 -1.33
CA THR A 475 -2.57 -13.14 -2.15
C THR A 475 -1.55 -13.69 -3.11
N VAL A 476 -1.54 -15.01 -3.25
CA VAL A 476 -0.89 -15.67 -4.37
C VAL A 476 -1.90 -15.99 -5.46
N THR A 477 -1.50 -15.70 -6.69
CA THR A 477 -2.36 -15.79 -7.88
C THR A 477 -1.73 -16.66 -8.95
N LEU A 478 -2.59 -17.33 -9.72
CA LEU A 478 -2.17 -18.15 -10.86
C LEU A 478 -3.26 -18.11 -11.95
N PRO A 479 -2.92 -17.82 -13.22
CA PRO A 479 -3.89 -17.74 -14.30
C PRO A 479 -4.39 -19.13 -14.73
N VAL A 480 -5.63 -19.21 -15.20
CA VAL A 480 -6.28 -20.41 -15.74
C VAL A 480 -6.45 -20.26 -17.24
N TYR A 481 -5.78 -21.08 -18.03
CA TYR A 481 -5.82 -20.98 -19.49
C TYR A 481 -6.87 -21.88 -20.13
N ASN A 482 -7.40 -21.43 -21.26
CA ASN A 482 -8.34 -22.24 -22.03
C ASN A 482 -7.57 -23.21 -22.94
N ARG A 483 -7.42 -24.46 -22.50
CA ARG A 483 -6.64 -25.49 -23.20
C ARG A 483 -7.47 -26.42 -24.10
N THR A 484 -8.67 -25.99 -24.51
CA THR A 484 -9.55 -26.76 -25.41
C THR A 484 -8.94 -27.04 -26.78
N GLU A 485 -8.16 -26.09 -27.30
CA GLU A 485 -7.42 -26.21 -28.57
C GLU A 485 -5.97 -25.80 -28.35
N THR A 486 -5.02 -26.46 -29.03
CA THR A 486 -3.57 -26.20 -28.88
C THR A 486 -3.11 -24.80 -29.29
N ALA A 487 -3.93 -24.07 -30.05
CA ALA A 487 -3.64 -22.70 -30.50
C ALA A 487 -4.49 -21.63 -29.79
N ASN A 488 -5.26 -22.01 -28.76
CA ASN A 488 -6.13 -21.07 -28.07
C ASN A 488 -5.28 -20.10 -27.22
N GLN A 489 -5.52 -18.80 -27.40
CA GLN A 489 -4.77 -17.71 -26.76
C GLN A 489 -5.56 -17.06 -25.62
N THR A 490 -6.64 -17.69 -25.17
CA THR A 490 -7.57 -17.09 -24.21
C THR A 490 -7.33 -17.63 -22.80
N MET A 491 -7.49 -16.74 -21.83
CA MET A 491 -7.53 -17.07 -20.41
C MET A 491 -8.99 -17.15 -19.95
N VAL A 492 -9.31 -18.12 -19.10
CA VAL A 492 -10.65 -18.32 -18.53
C VAL A 492 -10.86 -17.48 -17.26
N GLY A 493 -9.76 -17.15 -16.59
CA GLY A 493 -9.78 -16.41 -15.35
C GLY A 493 -8.49 -16.57 -14.56
N VAL A 494 -8.51 -16.12 -13.31
CA VAL A 494 -7.40 -16.19 -12.37
C VAL A 494 -7.88 -16.86 -11.09
N MET A 495 -7.13 -17.85 -10.63
CA MET A 495 -7.30 -18.43 -9.30
C MET A 495 -6.46 -17.67 -8.30
N LYS A 496 -6.95 -17.53 -7.08
CA LYS A 496 -6.18 -16.92 -6.00
C LYS A 496 -6.45 -17.56 -4.64
N ILE A 497 -5.45 -17.52 -3.77
CA ILE A 497 -5.55 -17.91 -2.36
C ILE A 497 -5.01 -16.76 -1.51
N ASP A 498 -5.79 -16.35 -0.51
CA ASP A 498 -5.38 -15.31 0.43
C ASP A 498 -4.55 -15.89 1.58
N VAL A 499 -3.56 -15.13 2.02
CA VAL A 499 -2.69 -15.40 3.16
C VAL A 499 -2.81 -14.22 4.13
N SER A 500 -3.28 -14.51 5.34
CA SER A 500 -3.45 -13.47 6.36
C SER A 500 -2.09 -13.03 6.90
N LEU A 501 -1.91 -11.72 7.04
CA LEU A 501 -0.71 -11.18 7.67
C LEU A 501 -0.59 -11.61 9.14
N GLN A 502 -1.71 -11.71 9.85
CA GLN A 502 -1.72 -12.18 11.25
C GLN A 502 -1.11 -13.57 11.37
N LYS A 503 -1.39 -14.46 10.40
CA LYS A 503 -0.84 -15.82 10.40
C LYS A 503 0.67 -15.84 10.14
N MET A 504 1.20 -14.93 9.33
CA MET A 504 2.65 -14.81 9.15
C MET A 504 3.33 -14.36 10.45
N LEU A 505 2.71 -13.42 11.17
CA LEU A 505 3.19 -12.93 12.46
C LEU A 505 3.11 -13.98 13.58
N ASP A 506 2.19 -14.95 13.51
CA ASP A 506 2.11 -16.06 14.47
C ASP A 506 3.38 -16.93 14.49
N TYR A 507 4.19 -16.90 13.42
CA TYR A 507 5.47 -17.60 13.35
C TYR A 507 6.63 -16.83 13.99
N GLU A 508 6.43 -15.56 14.38
CA GLU A 508 7.45 -14.75 15.06
C GLU A 508 7.63 -15.20 16.52
N PRO A 509 8.84 -15.62 16.94
CA PRO A 509 9.12 -16.00 18.31
C PRO A 509 9.32 -14.78 19.23
N SER A 510 8.27 -13.95 19.36
CA SER A 510 8.29 -12.70 20.13
C SER A 510 8.70 -12.88 21.60
N TYR A 511 8.35 -14.02 22.21
CA TYR A 511 8.71 -14.34 23.60
C TYR A 511 10.22 -14.62 23.78
N GLU A 512 10.95 -14.98 22.72
CA GLU A 512 12.39 -15.21 22.76
C GLU A 512 13.16 -13.89 22.57
N MET A 513 12.69 -12.99 21.68
CA MET A 513 13.45 -11.80 21.29
C MET A 513 13.42 -10.66 22.31
N GLY A 514 12.40 -10.61 23.19
CA GLY A 514 12.21 -9.52 24.15
C GLY A 514 11.59 -8.27 23.53
N PRO A 515 11.26 -7.24 24.34
CA PRO A 515 10.36 -6.15 23.94
C PRO A 515 10.98 -5.09 23.00
N ALA A 516 12.31 -5.07 22.84
CA ALA A 516 13.01 -4.11 21.98
C ALA A 516 13.31 -4.67 20.58
N SER A 517 13.02 -5.94 20.36
CA SER A 517 13.24 -6.65 19.11
C SER A 517 11.92 -6.88 18.40
N TYR A 518 11.97 -6.94 17.08
CA TYR A 518 10.81 -7.16 16.22
C TYR A 518 11.23 -7.80 14.91
N SER A 519 10.28 -8.46 14.26
CA SER A 519 10.39 -8.89 12.88
C SER A 519 9.72 -7.89 11.93
N PHE A 520 10.25 -7.79 10.72
CA PHE A 520 9.61 -7.09 9.60
C PHE A 520 9.91 -7.85 8.32
N GLY A 521 9.08 -7.65 7.30
CA GLY A 521 9.29 -8.23 5.97
C GLY A 521 9.24 -7.13 4.91
N ILE A 522 9.96 -7.33 3.81
CA ILE A 522 9.91 -6.45 2.64
C ILE A 522 9.67 -7.23 1.34
N ASN A 523 9.19 -6.54 0.33
CA ASN A 523 9.07 -7.05 -1.02
C ASN A 523 10.26 -6.60 -1.91
N PRO A 524 10.36 -7.06 -3.17
CA PRO A 524 11.47 -6.68 -4.07
C PRO A 524 11.50 -5.20 -4.44
N ASN A 525 10.37 -4.50 -4.27
CA ASN A 525 10.29 -3.06 -4.48
C ASN A 525 10.75 -2.26 -3.24
N GLY A 526 11.01 -2.94 -2.11
CA GLY A 526 11.36 -2.35 -0.80
C GLY A 526 10.16 -1.87 0.01
N TYR A 527 8.94 -2.22 -0.41
CA TYR A 527 7.75 -1.96 0.39
C TYR A 527 7.64 -2.94 1.54
N VAL A 528 7.19 -2.43 2.67
CA VAL A 528 7.01 -3.20 3.90
C VAL A 528 5.78 -4.09 3.80
N VAL A 529 6.00 -5.37 4.06
CA VAL A 529 5.02 -6.46 4.13
C VAL A 529 4.33 -6.42 5.50
N PHE A 530 5.13 -6.47 6.57
CA PHE A 530 4.71 -6.21 7.94
C PHE A 530 5.81 -5.49 8.70
N HIS A 531 5.39 -4.66 9.66
CA HIS A 531 6.27 -3.98 10.59
C HIS A 531 5.44 -3.50 11.81
N PRO A 532 5.99 -3.44 13.04
CA PRO A 532 5.25 -2.97 14.22
C PRO A 532 4.64 -1.57 14.07
N ASP A 533 5.38 -0.65 13.47
CA ASP A 533 4.93 0.73 13.20
C ASP A 533 4.00 0.87 11.97
N LEU A 534 3.76 -0.23 11.23
CA LEU A 534 2.81 -0.22 10.13
C LEU A 534 1.39 -0.15 10.69
N LYS A 535 0.81 1.04 10.70
CA LYS A 535 -0.60 1.22 11.08
C LYS A 535 -1.49 0.52 10.08
N THR A 536 -2.37 -0.36 10.57
CA THR A 536 -3.34 -1.11 9.75
C THR A 536 -4.75 -0.54 9.82
N ASP A 537 -4.97 0.47 10.67
CA ASP A 537 -6.23 1.20 10.81
C ASP A 537 -6.43 2.20 9.67
N PHE A 538 -6.66 1.70 8.46
CA PHE A 538 -7.08 2.52 7.34
C PHE A 538 -8.60 2.42 7.14
N GLU A 539 -9.27 3.55 6.88
CA GLU A 539 -10.51 3.49 6.11
C GLU A 539 -10.21 2.77 4.79
N PHE A 540 -11.14 1.93 4.29
CA PHE A 540 -10.92 1.13 3.08
C PHE A 540 -10.19 1.91 1.98
N ILE A 541 -9.06 1.37 1.53
CA ILE A 541 -8.21 1.94 0.49
C ILE A 541 -8.28 1.04 -0.74
N ASP A 542 -8.58 1.63 -1.91
CA ASP A 542 -8.62 0.90 -3.19
C ASP A 542 -7.24 0.36 -3.61
N ASP A 543 -6.17 1.08 -3.28
CA ASP A 543 -4.78 0.71 -3.55
C ASP A 543 -4.04 0.30 -2.27
N PRO A 544 -3.06 -0.62 -2.34
CA PRO A 544 -2.15 -0.88 -1.23
C PRO A 544 -1.45 0.42 -0.81
N PRO A 545 -1.07 0.56 0.47
CA PRO A 545 -0.39 1.76 0.94
C PRO A 545 0.98 1.99 0.28
N HIS A 546 1.63 0.93 -0.24
CA HIS A 546 2.97 0.97 -0.86
C HIS A 546 3.97 1.76 0.00
N LEU A 547 4.04 1.44 1.30
CA LEU A 547 4.90 2.15 2.26
C LEU A 547 6.30 1.53 2.26
N ASP A 548 7.33 2.34 2.03
CA ASP A 548 8.72 1.88 1.99
C ASP A 548 9.27 1.65 3.41
N PHE A 549 10.21 0.73 3.55
CA PHE A 549 10.98 0.53 4.78
C PHE A 549 11.60 1.84 5.28
N LEU A 550 12.10 2.67 4.38
CA LEU A 550 12.71 3.96 4.73
C LEU A 550 11.69 5.05 5.10
N ASP A 551 10.40 4.84 4.83
CA ASP A 551 9.32 5.72 5.29
C ASP A 551 8.82 5.33 6.68
N VAL A 552 8.88 4.04 7.01
CA VAL A 552 8.47 3.50 8.32
C VAL A 552 9.52 3.81 9.39
N GLU A 553 10.78 3.54 9.07
CA GLU A 553 11.89 3.78 9.97
C GLU A 553 12.68 5.03 9.60
N ILE A 554 13.40 5.62 10.57
CA ILE A 554 14.25 6.78 10.30
C ILE A 554 15.37 6.39 9.31
N GLU A 555 15.38 7.06 8.16
CA GLU A 555 16.35 6.88 7.08
C GLU A 555 17.79 7.17 7.52
N ASN A 556 18.72 6.32 7.06
CA ASN A 556 20.16 6.45 7.27
C ASN A 556 20.87 5.72 6.10
N PRO A 557 22.01 6.23 5.59
CA PRO A 557 22.83 5.51 4.60
C PRO A 557 23.00 4.00 4.86
N ALA A 558 23.27 3.60 6.12
CA ALA A 558 23.43 2.18 6.47
C ALA A 558 22.13 1.36 6.29
N LYS A 559 20.96 1.98 6.46
CA LYS A 559 19.66 1.36 6.21
C LYS A 559 19.30 1.31 4.73
N VAL A 560 19.74 2.29 3.94
CA VAL A 560 19.62 2.24 2.48
C VAL A 560 20.40 1.03 1.94
N ASP A 561 21.62 0.83 2.44
CA ASP A 561 22.43 -0.33 2.07
C ASP A 561 21.81 -1.64 2.56
N LEU A 562 21.17 -1.65 3.75
CA LEU A 562 20.47 -2.82 4.30
C LEU A 562 19.26 -3.18 3.44
N ARG A 563 18.41 -2.20 3.13
CA ARG A 563 17.25 -2.35 2.24
C ARG A 563 17.69 -2.92 0.89
N LYS A 564 18.77 -2.38 0.31
CA LYS A 564 19.31 -2.89 -0.96
C LYS A 564 19.74 -4.34 -0.85
N ALA A 565 20.48 -4.72 0.19
CA ALA A 565 20.90 -6.11 0.41
C ALA A 565 19.72 -7.08 0.55
N MET A 566 18.65 -6.66 1.25
CA MET A 566 17.44 -7.48 1.38
C MET A 566 16.66 -7.61 0.06
N ILE A 567 16.59 -6.54 -0.75
CA ILE A 567 16.01 -6.57 -2.11
C ILE A 567 16.82 -7.49 -3.03
N ASP A 568 18.15 -7.41 -2.96
CA ASP A 568 19.08 -8.26 -3.70
C ASP A 568 19.09 -9.72 -3.17
N SER A 569 18.19 -10.06 -2.23
CA SER A 569 17.99 -11.40 -1.65
C SER A 569 19.23 -11.97 -0.97
N GLU A 570 20.07 -11.11 -0.38
CA GLU A 570 21.24 -11.54 0.40
C GLU A 570 20.81 -12.14 1.75
N THR A 571 21.56 -13.11 2.25
CA THR A 571 21.44 -13.58 3.65
C THR A 571 22.66 -13.11 4.43
N SER A 572 22.44 -12.27 5.44
CA SER A 572 23.55 -11.74 6.23
C SER A 572 23.09 -11.12 7.54
N LYS A 573 24.03 -10.51 8.25
CA LYS A 573 23.78 -9.69 9.43
C LYS A 573 24.45 -8.34 9.31
N ARG A 574 23.84 -7.30 9.86
CA ARG A 574 24.42 -5.96 9.94
C ARG A 574 24.14 -5.33 11.30
N ALA A 575 25.20 -4.86 11.96
CA ALA A 575 25.09 -4.07 13.17
C ALA A 575 25.10 -2.59 12.80
N LEU A 576 24.09 -1.83 13.22
CA LEU A 576 23.98 -0.41 12.96
C LEU A 576 23.42 0.33 14.18
N THR A 577 23.87 1.56 14.36
CA THR A 577 23.31 2.44 15.38
C THR A 577 22.20 3.27 14.74
N SER A 578 20.97 3.07 15.20
CA SER A 578 19.80 3.80 14.68
C SER A 578 19.15 4.67 15.76
N LEU A 579 18.33 5.59 15.29
CA LEU A 579 17.43 6.37 16.12
C LEU A 579 16.06 5.66 16.06
N ILE A 580 15.57 5.20 17.21
CA ILE A 580 14.27 4.56 17.33
C ILE A 580 13.30 5.60 17.88
N LYS A 581 12.14 5.73 17.23
CA LYS A 581 11.04 6.54 17.72
C LYS A 581 10.29 5.76 18.80
N MET A 582 10.11 6.35 19.97
CA MET A 582 9.35 5.69 21.04
C MET A 582 7.85 5.66 20.70
N PRO A 583 7.09 4.66 21.21
CA PRO A 583 5.65 4.52 20.91
C PRO A 583 4.79 5.74 21.26
N ASP A 584 5.26 6.62 22.16
CA ASP A 584 4.59 7.86 22.52
C ASP A 584 4.65 8.96 21.44
N GLY A 585 5.46 8.74 20.39
CA GLY A 585 5.68 9.65 19.28
C GLY A 585 6.43 10.94 19.64
N LYS A 586 6.98 11.05 20.86
CA LYS A 586 7.62 12.28 21.37
C LYS A 586 9.11 12.12 21.61
N HIS A 587 9.56 10.92 21.94
CA HIS A 587 10.96 10.66 22.25
C HIS A 587 11.66 9.87 21.14
N ILE A 588 12.95 10.13 20.98
CA ILE A 588 13.84 9.39 20.09
C ILE A 588 15.01 8.90 20.93
N VAL A 589 15.31 7.61 20.83
CA VAL A 589 16.41 6.98 21.56
C VAL A 589 17.43 6.47 20.56
N ARG A 590 18.71 6.71 20.86
CA ARG A 590 19.80 6.10 20.10
C ARG A 590 19.98 4.67 20.59
N HIS A 591 19.83 3.71 19.68
CA HIS A 591 19.93 2.29 19.98
C HIS A 591 20.93 1.61 19.04
N HIS A 592 21.72 0.69 19.59
CA HIS A 592 22.58 -0.18 18.80
C HIS A 592 21.78 -1.44 18.46
N MET A 593 21.53 -1.68 17.18
CA MET A 593 20.71 -2.79 16.70
C MET A 593 21.51 -3.71 15.79
N GLU A 594 21.25 -4.99 15.88
CA GLU A 594 21.75 -5.99 14.95
C GLU A 594 20.57 -6.50 14.11
N TYR A 595 20.66 -6.31 12.79
CA TYR A 595 19.68 -6.80 11.83
C TYR A 595 20.18 -8.13 11.26
N TYR A 596 19.30 -9.12 11.23
CA TYR A 596 19.51 -10.44 10.65
C TYR A 596 18.43 -10.61 9.58
N TYR A 597 18.81 -10.97 8.36
CA TYR A 597 17.87 -11.05 7.23
C TYR A 597 18.22 -12.22 6.30
N THR A 598 17.18 -12.81 5.70
CA THR A 598 17.28 -13.94 4.77
C THR A 598 16.04 -13.90 3.86
N PRO A 599 16.15 -14.26 2.57
CA PRO A 599 14.99 -14.33 1.70
C PRO A 599 14.05 -15.47 2.12
N LEU A 600 12.76 -15.30 1.83
CA LEU A 600 11.75 -16.36 1.97
C LEU A 600 11.73 -17.20 0.69
N GLU A 601 12.24 -18.43 0.76
CA GLU A 601 12.28 -19.34 -0.38
C GLU A 601 10.89 -19.55 -0.99
N SER A 602 10.81 -19.71 -2.32
CA SER A 602 9.55 -19.85 -3.08
C SER A 602 8.63 -18.61 -3.11
N THR A 603 9.09 -17.47 -2.59
CA THR A 603 8.38 -16.19 -2.69
C THR A 603 9.31 -15.07 -3.15
N SER A 604 8.74 -13.88 -3.34
CA SER A 604 9.49 -12.66 -3.64
C SER A 604 9.83 -11.84 -2.40
N PHE A 605 9.54 -12.33 -1.19
CA PHE A 605 9.71 -11.59 0.05
C PHE A 605 11.04 -11.89 0.76
N SER A 606 11.49 -10.96 1.60
CA SER A 606 12.71 -11.01 2.41
C SER A 606 12.42 -10.60 3.84
#